data_AF-A0A7J6REZ1-F1
#
_entry.id   AF-A0A7J6REZ1-F1
#
_cell.length_a   1.000
_cell.length_b   1.000
_cell.length_c   1.000
_cell.angle_alpha   90.00
_cell.angle_beta   90.00
_cell.angle_gamma   90.00
#
_symmetry.space_group_name_H-M   'P 1'
#
loop_
_entity.id
_entity.type
_entity.pdbx_description
1 polymer ?
#
loop_
_entity_poly.entity_id
_entity_poly.type
_entity_poly.pdbx_seq_one_letter_code
_entity_poly.pdbx_strand_id
1 'polypeptide(L)'
;MSERDFIRQKNKWLPKIKEWVDANGGGPIIPYSAAFEMEYQECGDSEEDKKAYLEKTGAKKSMIDKIIKTGYDYLDLIHFFTCGPDE
;
A
#
# COMPACT_ATOMS: atom_id res chain seq x y z
N MET A 1 9.28 -3.48 -7.43
CA MET A 1 10.02 -4.32 -6.45
C MET A 1 9.52 -5.74 -6.58
N SER A 2 10.38 -6.76 -6.49
CA SER A 2 9.92 -8.15 -6.50
C SER A 2 9.17 -8.46 -5.20
N GLU A 3 8.25 -9.42 -5.23
CA GLU A 3 7.48 -9.85 -4.06
C GLU A 3 8.36 -10.21 -2.86
N ARG A 4 9.46 -10.93 -3.10
CA ARG A 4 10.42 -11.32 -2.05
C ARG A 4 11.07 -10.12 -1.35
N ASP A 5 11.40 -9.06 -2.09
CA ASP A 5 11.95 -7.83 -1.53
C ASP A 5 10.90 -7.07 -0.70
N PHE A 6 9.64 -7.09 -1.17
CA PHE A 6 8.52 -6.47 -0.49
C PHE A 6 8.22 -7.14 0.85
N ILE A 7 8.12 -8.47 0.87
CA ILE A 7 7.90 -9.26 2.11
C ILE A 7 9.05 -9.02 3.11
N ARG A 8 10.30 -9.01 2.63
CA ARG A 8 11.49 -8.78 3.48
C ARG A 8 11.66 -7.32 3.90
N GLN A 9 10.86 -6.40 3.35
CA GLN A 9 10.94 -4.96 3.57
C GLN A 9 12.35 -4.38 3.34
N LYS A 10 13.11 -4.98 2.41
CA LYS A 10 14.50 -4.60 2.11
C LYS A 10 14.68 -4.61 0.61
N ASN A 11 15.11 -3.47 0.06
CA ASN A 11 15.48 -3.34 -1.34
C ASN A 11 16.74 -2.47 -1.48
N LYS A 12 17.64 -2.87 -2.38
CA LYS A 12 18.91 -2.17 -2.65
C LYS A 12 18.72 -0.71 -3.11
N TRP A 13 17.62 -0.41 -3.79
CA TRP A 13 17.36 0.88 -4.40
C TRP A 13 16.59 1.84 -3.50
N LEU A 14 15.83 1.32 -2.53
CA LEU A 14 15.05 2.13 -1.59
C LEU A 14 15.84 3.26 -0.91
N PRO A 15 17.04 3.03 -0.33
CA PRO A 15 17.78 4.11 0.32
C PRO A 15 18.21 5.20 -0.66
N LYS A 16 18.66 4.82 -1.86
CA LYS A 16 19.07 5.77 -2.89
C LYS A 16 17.91 6.61 -3.42
N ILE A 17 16.75 5.99 -3.61
CA ILE A 17 15.52 6.68 -4.02
C ILE A 17 15.09 7.65 -2.92
N LYS A 18 15.14 7.21 -1.66
CA LYS A 18 14.80 8.06 -0.52
C LYS A 18 15.70 9.29 -0.43
N GLU A 19 17.01 9.10 -0.50
CA GLU A 19 17.98 10.21 -0.49
C GLU A 19 17.73 11.20 -1.64
N TRP A 20 17.44 10.70 -2.84
CA TRP A 20 17.14 11.56 -3.98
C TRP A 20 15.84 12.33 -3.79
N VAL A 21 14.76 11.68 -3.35
CA VAL A 21 13.46 12.34 -3.10
C VAL A 21 13.60 13.39 -2.00
N ASP A 22 14.25 13.06 -0.88
CA ASP A 22 14.49 13.98 0.24
C ASP A 22 15.26 15.23 -0.22
N ALA A 23 16.17 15.09 -1.19
CA ALA A 23 16.93 16.20 -1.76
C ALA A 23 16.17 16.99 -2.86
N ASN A 24 15.12 16.43 -3.48
CA ASN A 24 14.46 16.98 -4.67
C ASN A 24 12.97 17.31 -4.44
N GLY A 25 12.66 18.01 -3.35
CA GLY A 25 11.29 18.46 -3.04
C GLY A 25 10.54 17.58 -2.05
N GLY A 26 11.11 16.44 -1.68
CA GLY A 26 10.52 15.53 -0.70
C GLY A 26 9.25 14.85 -1.21
N GLY A 27 8.53 14.22 -0.29
CA GLY A 27 7.24 13.59 -0.56
C GLY A 27 7.14 12.17 -0.02
N PRO A 28 5.92 11.64 0.08
CA PRO A 28 5.69 10.32 0.64
C PRO A 28 6.20 9.22 -0.30
N ILE A 29 7.04 8.32 0.22
CA ILE A 29 7.49 7.13 -0.49
C ILE A 29 6.76 5.91 0.06
N ILE A 30 6.10 5.17 -0.82
CA ILE A 30 5.37 3.94 -0.47
C ILE A 30 5.99 2.76 -1.22
N PRO A 31 6.75 1.88 -0.54
CA PRO A 31 7.23 0.66 -1.15
C PRO A 31 6.07 -0.32 -1.33
N TYR A 32 5.83 -0.76 -2.57
CA TYR A 32 4.84 -1.80 -2.89
C TYR A 32 5.36 -2.75 -3.98
N SER A 33 4.68 -3.88 -4.17
CA SER A 33 4.95 -4.86 -5.21
C SER A 33 3.70 -5.11 -6.02
N ALA A 34 3.72 -4.71 -7.30
CA ALA A 34 2.56 -4.89 -8.19
C ALA A 34 2.17 -6.37 -8.38
N ALA A 35 3.15 -7.28 -8.41
CA ALA A 35 2.88 -8.71 -8.53
C ALA A 35 2.13 -9.27 -7.30
N PHE A 36 2.57 -8.87 -6.10
CA PHE A 36 1.94 -9.29 -4.85
C PHE A 36 0.50 -8.74 -4.74
N GLU A 37 0.30 -7.47 -5.09
CA GLU A 37 -1.02 -6.86 -5.01
C GLU A 37 -2.00 -7.46 -6.02
N MET A 38 -1.52 -7.86 -7.20
CA MET A 38 -2.34 -8.54 -8.21
C MET A 38 -2.85 -9.89 -7.68
N GLU A 39 -1.95 -10.74 -7.19
CA GLU A 39 -2.34 -12.03 -6.61
C GLU A 39 -3.23 -11.86 -5.36
N TYR A 40 -2.94 -10.86 -4.51
CA TYR A 40 -3.76 -10.55 -3.34
C TYR A 40 -5.19 -10.15 -3.71
N GLN A 41 -5.39 -9.44 -4.83
CA GLN A 41 -6.73 -9.10 -5.33
C GLN A 41 -7.44 -10.30 -5.95
N GLU A 42 -6.70 -11.24 -6.57
CA GLU A 42 -7.27 -12.45 -7.17
C GLU A 42 -7.70 -13.50 -6.12
N CYS A 43 -7.21 -13.39 -4.88
CA CYS A 43 -7.57 -14.30 -3.78
C CYS A 43 -9.04 -14.22 -3.33
N GLY A 44 -9.83 -13.27 -3.86
CA GLY A 44 -11.25 -13.10 -3.56
C GLY A 44 -11.52 -12.05 -2.47
N ASP A 45 -12.79 -11.70 -2.29
CA ASP A 45 -13.18 -10.58 -1.42
C ASP A 45 -13.36 -10.91 0.06
N SER A 46 -13.44 -12.20 0.41
CA SER A 46 -13.58 -12.64 1.79
C SER A 46 -12.37 -12.21 2.63
N GLU A 47 -12.64 -11.62 3.79
CA GLU A 47 -11.61 -11.26 4.78
C GLU A 47 -10.75 -12.48 5.19
N GLU A 48 -11.37 -13.66 5.23
CA GLU A 48 -10.71 -14.92 5.59
C GLU A 48 -9.67 -15.35 4.55
N ASP A 49 -10.01 -15.28 3.26
CA ASP A 49 -9.12 -15.64 2.15
C ASP A 49 -7.93 -14.67 2.06
N LYS A 50 -8.20 -13.37 2.18
CA LYS A 50 -7.18 -12.31 2.21
C LYS A 50 -6.21 -12.51 3.38
N LYS A 51 -6.73 -12.83 4.57
CA LYS A 51 -5.93 -13.09 5.77
C LYS A 51 -5.07 -14.34 5.62
N ALA A 52 -5.65 -15.43 5.11
CA ALA A 52 -4.92 -16.67 4.85
C ALA A 52 -3.78 -16.46 3.82
N TYR A 53 -4.00 -15.64 2.80
CA TYR A 53 -2.97 -15.30 1.82
C TYR A 53 -1.82 -14.48 2.43
N LEU A 54 -2.13 -13.51 3.30
CA LEU A 54 -1.12 -12.72 4.03
C LEU A 54 -0.29 -13.60 4.96
N GLU A 55 -0.92 -14.54 5.68
CA GLU A 55 -0.22 -15.51 6.53
C GLU A 55 0.69 -16.43 5.71
N LYS A 56 0.23 -16.89 4.53
CA LYS A 56 0.98 -17.76 3.63
C LYS A 56 2.20 -17.07 3.01
N THR A 57 2.03 -15.83 2.54
CA THR A 57 3.12 -15.06 1.91
C THR A 57 4.06 -14.42 2.94
N GLY A 58 3.63 -14.30 4.20
CA GLY A 58 4.38 -13.59 5.25
C GLY A 58 4.40 -12.08 5.06
N ALA A 59 3.56 -11.56 4.15
CA ALA A 59 3.38 -10.13 3.96
C ALA A 59 2.53 -9.56 5.11
N LYS A 60 2.94 -8.40 5.63
CA LYS A 60 2.23 -7.79 6.77
C LYS A 60 0.86 -7.23 6.39
N LYS A 61 0.75 -6.64 5.20
CA LYS A 61 -0.47 -6.01 4.67
C LYS A 61 -0.31 -5.63 3.20
N SER A 62 -1.44 -5.48 2.50
CA SER A 62 -1.52 -4.74 1.24
C SER A 62 -1.20 -3.26 1.47
N MET A 63 -0.59 -2.64 0.47
CA MET A 63 -0.24 -1.22 0.47
C MET A 63 -1.23 -0.37 -0.33
N ILE A 64 -2.19 -0.97 -1.03
CA ILE A 64 -3.16 -0.24 -1.86
C ILE A 64 -3.98 0.74 -1.03
N ASP A 65 -4.50 0.33 0.13
CA ASP A 65 -5.22 1.23 1.05
C ASP A 65 -4.35 2.44 1.46
N LYS A 66 -3.06 2.19 1.73
CA LYS A 66 -2.11 3.26 2.07
C LYS A 66 -1.86 4.18 0.87
N ILE A 67 -1.76 3.65 -0.34
CA ILE A 67 -1.58 4.43 -1.57
C ILE A 67 -2.78 5.36 -1.79
N ILE A 68 -4.01 4.83 -1.66
CA ILE A 68 -5.24 5.60 -1.84
C ILE A 68 -5.31 6.75 -0.83
N LYS A 69 -5.15 6.46 0.47
CA LYS A 69 -5.20 7.48 1.53
C LYS A 69 -4.11 8.52 1.35
N THR A 70 -2.88 8.09 1.09
CA THR A 70 -1.78 9.04 0.89
C THR A 70 -2.01 9.93 -0.33
N GLY A 71 -2.54 9.38 -1.43
CA GLY A 71 -2.89 10.19 -2.61
C GLY A 71 -4.02 11.18 -2.33
N TYR A 72 -5.04 10.75 -1.57
CA TYR A 72 -6.16 11.60 -1.17
C TYR A 72 -5.69 12.79 -0.30
N ASP A 73 -4.89 12.51 0.74
CA ASP A 73 -4.28 13.54 1.58
C ASP A 73 -3.34 14.45 0.78
N TYR A 74 -2.55 13.90 -0.15
CA TYR A 74 -1.58 14.68 -0.94
C TYR A 74 -2.24 15.58 -1.99
N LEU A 75 -3.50 15.32 -2.34
CA LEU A 75 -4.32 16.18 -3.19
C LEU A 75 -5.09 17.24 -2.38
N ASP A 76 -4.83 17.37 -1.08
CA ASP A 76 -5.52 18.26 -0.15
C ASP A 76 -7.05 18.03 -0.15
N LEU A 77 -7.48 16.79 -0.37
CA LEU A 77 -8.89 16.43 -0.35
C LEU A 77 -9.38 16.18 1.08
N ILE A 78 -10.62 16.58 1.34
CA ILE A 78 -11.30 16.33 2.61
C ILE A 78 -12.71 15.79 2.36
N HIS A 79 -13.23 15.04 3.33
CA HIS A 79 -14.61 14.59 3.35
C HIS A 79 -15.28 15.00 4.65
N PHE A 80 -16.59 15.16 4.59
CA PHE A 80 -17.45 15.27 5.76
C PHE A 80 -18.57 14.24 5.59
N PHE A 81 -19.15 13.81 6.70
CA PHE A 81 -20.23 12.84 6.68
C PHE A 81 -21.57 13.57 6.80
N THR A 82 -22.51 13.19 5.96
CA THR A 82 -23.93 13.29 6.26
C THR A 82 -24.33 12.00 6.96
N CYS A 83 -25.17 12.08 7.99
CA CYS A 83 -25.68 10.89 8.67
C CYS A 83 -27.17 11.05 8.93
N GLY A 84 -27.97 10.10 8.46
CA GLY A 84 -29.41 10.00 8.68
C GLY A 84 -29.93 8.57 8.44
N PRO A 85 -31.17 8.27 8.82
CA PRO A 85 -31.76 6.94 8.65
C PRO A 85 -32.00 6.53 7.19
N ASP A 86 -31.93 7.49 6.25
CA ASP A 86 -32.09 7.27 4.81
C ASP A 86 -30.75 7.02 4.06
N GLU A 87 -29.60 7.05 4.77
CA GLU A 87 -28.25 6.81 4.21
C GLU A 87 -27.76 5.37 4.39
#